data_AF-A0A7I9VWD5-F1
#
_entry.id   AF-A0A7I9VWD5-F1
#
_cell.length_a   1.000
_cell.length_b   1.000
_cell.length_c   1.000
_cell.angle_alpha   90.00
_cell.angle_beta   90.00
_cell.angle_gamma   90.00
#
_symmetry.space_group_name_H-M   'P 1'
#
loop_
_entity.id
_entity.type
_entity.pdbx_description
1 polymer ?
#
loop_
_entity_poly.entity_id
_entity_poly.type
_entity_poly.pdbx_seq_one_letter_code
_entity_poly.pdbx_strand_id
1 'polypeptide(L)'
;MGIVRTYPGGASIRNLPEHLPLQVGGTWDEADPRPGKDRVFTWQLAIAVRPTLFVFTSVGRLGHDSRGDGGMEGRMTIEYHFTRPEEGRTLFTRTMTIEAYRHAPMPDEFFPIVNPAQIDANHAAVARELEASRSAA
;
A
#
# COMPACT_ATOMS: atom_id res chain seq x y z
N MET A 1 9.61 18.73 -3.28
CA MET A 1 8.72 17.75 -2.63
C MET A 1 9.38 16.39 -2.78
N GLY A 2 9.98 15.87 -1.71
CA GLY A 2 10.86 14.69 -1.77
C GLY A 2 10.06 13.40 -1.96
N ILE A 3 10.57 12.49 -2.79
CA ILE A 3 10.11 11.11 -2.83
C ILE A 3 10.47 10.47 -1.49
N VAL A 4 9.46 10.05 -0.73
CA VAL A 4 9.68 9.22 0.46
C VAL A 4 9.66 7.78 -0.02
N ARG A 5 10.77 7.07 0.10
CA ARG A 5 10.79 5.61 -0.12
C ARG A 5 10.34 4.94 1.17
N THR A 6 9.53 3.90 1.06
CA THR A 6 9.12 3.13 2.25
C THR A 6 10.32 2.40 2.88
N TYR A 7 11.26 1.91 2.06
CA TYR A 7 12.55 1.28 2.41
C TYR A 7 13.39 1.04 1.12
N PRO A 8 14.69 0.69 1.18
CA PRO A 8 15.49 0.37 -0.01
C PRO A 8 14.89 -0.75 -0.87
N GLY A 9 14.53 -0.44 -2.12
CA GLY A 9 13.87 -1.37 -3.05
C GLY A 9 12.34 -1.50 -2.85
N GLY A 10 11.79 -0.86 -1.81
CA GLY A 10 10.35 -0.73 -1.60
C GLY A 10 9.73 0.33 -2.51
N ALA A 11 8.40 0.40 -2.50
CA ALA A 11 7.68 1.38 -3.31
C ALA A 11 8.08 2.83 -3.00
N SER A 12 8.00 3.66 -4.03
CA SER A 12 8.07 5.11 -3.96
C SER A 12 6.71 5.65 -3.51
N ILE A 13 6.65 6.24 -2.32
CA ILE A 13 5.46 6.96 -1.85
C ILE A 13 5.51 8.39 -2.39
N ARG A 14 4.41 8.82 -3.00
CA ARG A 14 4.25 10.15 -3.59
C ARG A 14 2.92 10.74 -3.17
N ASN A 15 2.79 12.06 -3.31
CA ASN A 15 1.54 12.79 -3.07
C ASN A 15 0.92 12.51 -1.68
N LEU A 16 1.76 12.22 -0.70
CA LEU A 16 1.34 12.05 0.69
C LEU A 16 0.83 13.40 1.24
N PRO A 17 -0.28 13.45 1.99
CA PRO A 17 -0.75 14.68 2.59
C PRO A 17 0.26 15.25 3.59
N GLU A 18 0.30 16.57 3.70
CA GLU A 18 1.24 17.27 4.60
C GLU A 18 1.00 16.98 6.08
N HIS A 19 -0.21 16.55 6.43
CA HIS A 19 -0.60 16.23 7.79
C HIS A 19 -0.55 14.71 8.02
N LEU A 20 0.21 14.31 9.04
CA LEU A 20 0.21 12.95 9.58
C LEU A 20 -0.27 12.99 11.05
N PRO A 21 -0.98 11.95 11.55
CA PRO A 21 -1.35 10.73 10.85
C PRO A 21 -2.38 10.97 9.74
N LEU A 22 -2.36 10.11 8.71
CA LEU A 22 -3.28 10.17 7.57
C LEU A 22 -4.73 10.19 8.06
N GLN A 23 -5.55 11.10 7.55
CA GLN A 23 -6.97 11.22 7.87
C GLN A 23 -7.84 10.39 6.91
N VAL A 24 -9.03 9.99 7.34
CA VAL A 24 -9.99 9.33 6.45
C VAL A 24 -10.28 10.23 5.25
N GLY A 25 -10.25 9.66 4.05
CA GLY A 25 -10.30 10.39 2.78
C GLY A 25 -8.94 10.84 2.25
N GLY A 26 -7.88 10.80 3.06
CA GLY A 26 -6.53 11.10 2.62
C GLY A 26 -6.02 10.08 1.60
N THR A 27 -5.33 10.58 0.57
CA THR A 27 -4.83 9.77 -0.55
C THR A 27 -3.31 9.83 -0.65
N TRP A 28 -2.70 8.78 -1.21
CA TRP A 28 -1.28 8.78 -1.59
C TRP A 28 -1.07 7.84 -2.76
N ASP A 29 0.06 7.99 -3.45
CA ASP A 29 0.44 7.09 -4.53
C ASP A 29 1.57 6.16 -4.09
N GLU A 30 1.46 4.90 -4.49
CA GLU A 30 2.49 3.89 -4.39
C GLU A 30 2.98 3.52 -5.79
N ALA A 31 4.26 3.77 -6.09
CA ALA A 31 4.85 3.50 -7.40
C ALA A 31 6.08 2.58 -7.31
N ASP A 32 6.30 1.73 -8.31
CA ASP A 32 7.55 0.95 -8.40
C ASP A 32 8.77 1.90 -8.43
N PRO A 33 9.82 1.64 -7.63
CA PRO A 33 10.99 2.51 -7.57
C PRO A 33 11.93 2.35 -8.78
N ARG A 34 11.76 1.31 -9.62
CA ARG A 34 12.69 0.97 -10.70
C ARG A 34 12.37 1.76 -11.99
N PRO A 35 13.37 2.39 -12.62
CA PRO A 35 13.19 3.06 -13.91
C PRO A 35 12.60 2.11 -14.96
N GLY A 36 11.57 2.57 -15.68
CA GLY A 36 10.92 1.79 -16.75
C GLY A 36 9.93 0.73 -16.28
N LYS A 37 9.66 0.61 -14.98
CA LYS A 37 8.61 -0.26 -14.41
C LYS A 37 7.50 0.57 -13.79
N ASP A 38 7.04 1.58 -14.52
CA ASP A 38 6.09 2.54 -14.00
C ASP A 38 4.73 1.88 -13.75
N ARG A 39 4.42 1.65 -12.47
CA ARG A 39 3.19 1.03 -12.00
C ARG A 39 2.79 1.72 -10.73
N VAL A 40 1.70 2.47 -10.81
CA VAL A 40 1.19 3.37 -9.78
C VAL A 40 -0.15 2.86 -9.28
N PHE A 41 -0.28 2.80 -7.96
CA PHE A 41 -1.54 2.60 -7.26
C PHE A 41 -1.84 3.83 -6.43
N THR A 42 -2.94 4.52 -6.75
CA THR A 42 -3.47 5.58 -5.89
C THR A 42 -4.36 4.97 -4.82
N TRP A 43 -3.97 5.16 -3.57
CA TRP A 43 -4.67 4.66 -2.41
C TRP A 43 -5.43 5.78 -1.71
N GLN A 44 -6.51 5.41 -1.03
CA GLN A 44 -7.27 6.26 -0.12
C GLN A 44 -7.45 5.53 1.22
N LEU A 45 -7.29 6.24 2.33
CA LEU A 45 -7.72 5.75 3.64
C LEU A 45 -9.25 5.81 3.76
N ALA A 46 -9.91 4.66 3.75
CA ALA A 46 -11.36 4.55 3.83
C ALA A 46 -11.87 4.47 5.28
N ILE A 47 -11.17 3.73 6.15
CA ILE A 47 -11.56 3.54 7.55
C ILE A 47 -10.32 3.59 8.43
N ALA A 48 -10.40 4.27 9.58
CA ALA A 48 -9.37 4.27 10.60
C ALA A 48 -9.95 4.26 12.02
N VAL A 49 -10.00 3.08 12.65
CA VAL A 49 -10.23 2.93 14.10
C VAL A 49 -8.88 2.68 14.73
N ARG A 50 -8.25 3.72 15.28
CA ARG A 50 -6.88 3.62 15.76
C ARG A 50 -6.83 2.98 17.16
N PRO A 51 -5.85 2.10 17.45
CA PRO A 51 -4.80 1.57 16.57
C PRO A 51 -5.16 0.24 15.88
N THR A 52 -6.43 -0.18 15.87
CA THR A 52 -6.81 -1.58 15.64
C THR A 52 -7.32 -1.91 14.24
N LEU A 53 -7.91 -0.98 13.50
CA LEU A 53 -8.50 -1.25 12.19
C LEU A 53 -8.17 -0.15 11.19
N PHE A 54 -7.63 -0.55 10.04
CA PHE A 54 -7.38 0.34 8.91
C PHE A 54 -7.86 -0.32 7.63
N VAL A 55 -8.60 0.43 6.82
CA VAL A 55 -9.03 0.00 5.49
C VAL A 55 -8.57 1.00 4.46
N PHE A 56 -7.89 0.50 3.43
CA PHE A 56 -7.37 1.28 2.31
C PHE A 56 -8.04 0.80 1.02
N THR A 57 -8.37 1.74 0.14
CA THR A 57 -9.01 1.44 -1.14
C THR A 57 -8.29 2.12 -2.29
N SER A 58 -8.10 1.40 -3.39
CA SER A 58 -7.70 1.94 -4.68
C SER A 58 -8.82 1.67 -5.68
N VAL A 59 -9.20 2.67 -6.48
CA VAL A 59 -10.33 2.59 -7.43
C VAL A 59 -9.88 3.20 -8.76
N GLY A 60 -10.32 2.61 -9.86
CA GLY A 60 -10.02 3.10 -11.21
C GLY A 60 -9.01 2.21 -11.89
N ARG A 61 -7.98 2.80 -12.51
CA ARG A 61 -6.96 2.07 -13.29
C ARG A 61 -5.85 1.57 -12.38
N LEU A 62 -6.04 0.39 -11.78
CA LEU A 62 -5.08 -0.20 -10.86
C LEU A 62 -3.75 -0.48 -11.57
N GLY A 63 -2.65 0.07 -11.05
CA GLY A 63 -1.32 -0.12 -11.62
C GLY A 63 -1.09 0.63 -12.95
N HIS A 64 -1.71 1.80 -13.14
CA HIS A 64 -1.43 2.66 -14.30
C HIS A 64 0.00 3.24 -14.25
N ASP A 65 0.51 3.78 -15.35
CA ASP A 65 1.81 4.46 -15.36
C ASP A 65 1.72 5.91 -14.82
N SER A 66 2.82 6.65 -14.73
CA SER A 66 2.84 8.03 -14.22
C SER A 66 2.06 9.04 -15.08
N ARG A 67 1.67 8.68 -16.30
CA ARG A 67 0.80 9.50 -17.16
C ARG A 67 -0.68 9.16 -16.95
N GLY A 68 -1.00 8.11 -16.20
CA GLY A 68 -2.35 7.60 -16.00
C GLY A 68 -2.77 6.57 -17.05
N ASP A 69 -1.85 6.13 -17.91
CA ASP A 69 -2.12 5.19 -18.98
C ASP A 69 -1.97 3.73 -18.50
N GLY A 70 -2.63 2.80 -19.19
CA GLY A 70 -2.54 1.37 -18.84
C GLY A 70 -3.25 1.02 -17.53
N GLY A 71 -2.85 -0.07 -16.87
CA GLY A 71 -3.53 -0.57 -15.66
C GLY A 71 -4.87 -1.26 -15.93
N MET A 72 -5.39 -1.91 -14.89
CA MET A 72 -6.65 -2.66 -14.91
C MET A 72 -7.76 -1.83 -14.27
N GLU A 73 -8.88 -1.65 -14.97
CA GLU A 73 -10.06 -1.02 -14.37
C GLU A 73 -10.66 -1.93 -13.29
N GLY A 74 -10.77 -1.41 -12.07
CA GLY A 74 -11.32 -2.18 -10.95
C GLY A 74 -11.22 -1.46 -9.61
N ARG A 75 -11.35 -2.26 -8.55
CA ARG A 75 -11.19 -1.82 -7.17
C ARG A 75 -10.32 -2.80 -6.40
N MET A 76 -9.42 -2.27 -5.57
CA MET A 76 -8.66 -3.05 -4.60
C MET A 76 -8.92 -2.49 -3.21
N THR A 77 -9.27 -3.36 -2.28
CA THR A 77 -9.47 -3.02 -0.86
C THR A 77 -8.51 -3.84 -0.03
N ILE A 78 -7.78 -3.19 0.88
CA ILE A 78 -6.93 -3.84 1.87
C ILE A 78 -7.45 -3.47 3.24
N GLU A 79 -7.77 -4.46 4.05
CA GLU A 79 -8.15 -4.31 5.45
C GLU A 79 -7.08 -4.93 6.35
N TYR A 80 -6.68 -4.17 7.36
CA TYR A 80 -5.85 -4.65 8.47
C TYR A 80 -6.64 -4.57 9.76
N HIS A 81 -6.74 -5.69 10.46
CA HIS A 81 -7.27 -5.75 11.81
C HIS A 81 -6.20 -6.27 12.78
N PHE A 82 -5.73 -5.40 13.67
CA PHE A 82 -4.73 -5.69 14.69
C PHE A 82 -5.43 -6.11 15.99
N THR A 83 -5.26 -7.37 16.37
CA THR A 83 -5.86 -7.93 17.59
C THR A 83 -4.98 -7.75 18.83
N ARG A 84 -3.66 -7.63 18.63
CA ARG A 84 -2.68 -7.33 19.69
C ARG A 84 -1.57 -6.44 19.14
N PRO A 85 -1.78 -5.12 18.98
CA PRO A 85 -0.73 -4.23 18.50
C PRO A 85 0.29 -3.98 19.63
N GLU A 86 1.34 -4.79 19.68
CA GLU A 86 2.43 -4.68 20.64
C GLU A 86 3.79 -4.98 19.98
N GLU A 87 4.86 -4.35 20.49
CA GLU A 87 6.19 -4.50 19.94
C GLU A 87 6.66 -5.96 20.03
N GLY A 88 7.17 -6.50 18.92
CA GLY A 88 7.67 -7.88 18.84
C GLY A 88 6.61 -8.98 18.86
N ARG A 89 5.31 -8.67 19.01
CA ARG A 89 4.23 -9.68 19.05
C ARG A 89 2.93 -9.25 18.37
N THR A 90 3.03 -8.29 17.45
CA THR A 90 1.85 -7.78 16.75
C THR A 90 1.11 -8.91 16.01
N LEU A 91 -0.11 -9.22 16.47
CA LEU A 91 -1.00 -10.14 15.78
C LEU A 91 -2.02 -9.34 14.97
N PHE A 92 -2.12 -9.65 13.68
CA PHE A 92 -3.06 -9.02 12.77
C PHE A 92 -3.67 -10.03 11.80
N THR A 93 -4.84 -9.67 11.29
CA THR A 93 -5.44 -10.27 10.09
C THR A 93 -5.40 -9.24 8.97
N ARG A 94 -5.03 -9.68 7.77
CA ARG A 94 -5.07 -8.85 6.56
C ARG A 94 -5.98 -9.50 5.53
N THR A 95 -6.97 -8.74 5.07
CA THR A 95 -7.84 -9.15 3.97
C THR A 95 -7.53 -8.27 2.76
N MET A 96 -7.41 -8.89 1.59
CA MET A 96 -7.29 -8.15 0.34
C MET A 96 -8.35 -8.63 -0.63
N THR A 97 -9.12 -7.68 -1.15
CA THR A 97 -10.18 -7.92 -2.13
C THR A 97 -9.83 -7.19 -3.41
N ILE A 98 -9.84 -7.91 -4.53
CA ILE A 98 -9.70 -7.31 -5.87
C ILE A 98 -11.00 -7.60 -6.62
N GLU A 99 -11.59 -6.55 -7.16
CA GLU A 99 -12.80 -6.60 -7.96
C GLU A 99 -12.48 -6.12 -9.38
N ALA A 100 -12.74 -7.00 -10.34
CA ALA A 100 -12.59 -6.74 -11.76
C ALA A 100 -13.98 -6.60 -12.39
N TYR A 101 -14.12 -5.66 -13.32
CA TYR A 101 -15.37 -5.52 -14.08
C TYR A 101 -15.45 -6.57 -15.19
N ARG A 102 -16.67 -6.89 -15.63
CA ARG A 102 -16.90 -7.91 -16.68
C ARG A 102 -16.11 -7.65 -17.95
N HIS A 103 -15.95 -6.38 -18.34
CA HIS A 103 -15.23 -5.97 -19.55
C HIS A 103 -13.72 -5.79 -19.33
N ALA A 104 -13.25 -5.84 -18.08
CA ALA A 104 -11.86 -5.64 -17.69
C ALA A 104 -11.43 -6.78 -16.74
N PRO A 105 -11.35 -8.04 -17.22
CA PRO A 105 -10.97 -9.17 -16.39
C PRO A 105 -9.57 -9.01 -15.81
N MET A 106 -9.35 -9.61 -14.63
CA MET A 106 -8.07 -9.48 -13.92
C MET A 106 -6.92 -10.18 -14.66
N PRO A 107 -5.84 -9.46 -15.02
CA PRO A 107 -4.66 -10.09 -15.62
C PRO A 107 -3.90 -10.98 -14.63
N ASP A 108 -3.24 -12.02 -15.14
CA ASP A 108 -2.51 -12.99 -14.30
C ASP A 108 -1.39 -12.34 -13.46
N GLU A 109 -0.81 -11.25 -13.95
CA GLU A 109 0.23 -10.47 -13.28
C GLU A 109 -0.25 -9.77 -11.97
N PHE A 110 -1.55 -9.79 -11.68
CA PHE A 110 -2.08 -9.34 -10.38
C PHE A 110 -2.08 -10.45 -9.32
N PHE A 111 -2.08 -11.74 -9.68
CA PHE A 111 -2.06 -12.82 -8.69
C PHE A 111 -0.83 -12.83 -7.79
N PRO A 112 0.40 -12.51 -8.25
CA PRO A 112 1.55 -12.43 -7.36
C PRO A 112 1.40 -11.40 -6.23
N ILE A 113 0.61 -10.33 -6.44
CA ILE A 113 0.39 -9.27 -5.44
C ILE A 113 -0.47 -9.77 -4.28
N VAL A 114 -1.38 -10.72 -4.53
CA VAL A 114 -2.26 -11.29 -3.49
C VAL A 114 -1.53 -12.29 -2.59
N ASN A 115 -0.30 -12.69 -2.92
CA ASN A 115 0.45 -13.69 -2.18
C ASN A 115 0.92 -13.14 -0.82
N PRO A 116 0.51 -13.74 0.32
CA PRO A 116 0.94 -13.29 1.65
C PRO A 116 2.46 -13.25 1.86
N ALA A 117 3.25 -14.06 1.14
CA ALA A 117 4.71 -14.00 1.26
C ALA A 117 5.29 -12.61 0.92
N GLN A 118 4.62 -11.83 0.07
CA GLN A 118 5.04 -10.47 -0.26
C GLN A 118 4.83 -9.49 0.90
N ILE A 119 3.81 -9.72 1.75
CA ILE A 119 3.54 -8.81 2.87
C ILE A 119 4.52 -9.00 4.02
N ASP A 120 5.00 -10.21 4.26
CA ASP A 120 6.01 -10.46 5.29
C ASP A 120 7.32 -9.72 4.98
N ALA A 121 7.74 -9.72 3.71
CA ALA A 121 8.90 -8.97 3.26
C ALA A 121 8.72 -7.46 3.46
N ASN A 122 7.51 -6.94 3.20
CA ASN A 122 7.16 -5.55 3.43
C ASN A 122 7.23 -5.18 4.92
N HIS A 123 6.59 -5.97 5.80
CA HIS A 123 6.62 -5.73 7.24
C HIS A 123 8.03 -5.82 7.83
N ALA A 124 8.84 -6.79 7.38
CA ALA A 124 10.24 -6.88 7.80
C ALA A 124 11.05 -5.64 7.39
N ALA A 125 10.74 -5.06 6.24
CA ALA A 125 11.42 -3.85 5.78
C ALA A 125 10.97 -2.59 6.54
N VAL A 126 9.66 -2.44 6.79
CA VAL A 126 9.14 -1.36 7.66
C VAL A 126 9.75 -1.45 9.06
N ALA A 127 9.85 -2.65 9.64
CA ALA A 127 10.46 -2.85 10.95
C ALA A 127 11.93 -2.36 11.00
N ARG A 128 12.73 -2.69 9.97
CA ARG A 128 14.12 -2.19 9.85
C ARG A 128 14.20 -0.68 9.80
N GLU A 129 13.34 -0.02 9.03
CA GLU A 129 13.35 1.45 8.92
C GLU A 129 12.88 2.13 10.21
N LEU A 130 11.91 1.55 10.92
CA LEU A 130 11.48 2.05 12.23
C LEU A 130 12.59 1.89 13.29
N GLU A 131 13.37 0.82 13.23
CA GLU A 131 14.53 0.61 14.09
C GLU A 131 15.67 1.61 13.78
N ALA A 132 15.97 1.82 12.50
CA ALA A 132 16.96 2.80 12.07
C ALA A 132 16.56 4.23 12.47
N SER A 133 15.30 4.60 12.31
CA SER A 133 14.76 5.91 12.70
C SER A 133 14.83 6.15 14.20
N ARG A 134 14.60 5.09 15.01
CA ARG A 134 14.73 5.17 16.48
C ARG A 134 16.18 5.27 16.95
N SER A 135 17.12 4.70 16.21
CA SER A 135 18.56 4.74 16.55
C SER A 135 19.23 6.07 16.16
N ALA A 136 18.62 6.83 15.25
CA ALA A 136 19.12 8.13 14.78
C ALA A 136 18.56 9.33 15.57
N ALA A 137 17.60 9.09 16.48
CA ALA A 137 16.97 10.09 17.34
C ALA A 137 17.57 10.05 18.75
#